data_AF-A0A1V9KKR8-F1
#
_entry.id   AF-A0A1V9KKR8-F1
#
_cell.length_a   1.000
_cell.length_b   1.000
_cell.length_c   1.000
_cell.angle_alpha   90.00
_cell.angle_beta   90.00
_cell.angle_gamma   90.00
#
_symmetry.space_group_name_H-M   'P 1'
#
loop_
_entity.id
_entity.type
_entity.pdbx_description
1 polymer ?
#
loop_
_entity_poly.entity_id
_entity_poly.type
_entity_poly.pdbx_seq_one_letter_code
_entity_poly.pdbx_strand_id
1 'polypeptide(L)'
;MKRAGFLLLAVVPVLVTTAVYCALPEHPARADAGASAPASRQATGRTGATAERGADDRRAAAVPAGLAAPGKKELAQQLVASAENSTLDWREAYAYVEDIGDGQGYTAGVIGFCTGTHDLLTLVESYTRKHPDNGLARYLPALRRVDGSDSHEGLDPGFPAAWRHEATVPAFRAAQDAERDRVYFDPAVRQARRDGLGTLGQFIYYDAMVMHGPGTGDYGFYGLRDRALREADPPSKGGDEEAYLDTFLDVRRAAMRSRDAHRDTTRIDTAQRVFLREGNLGLDTPLVWKVYGETYRVP
;
A
#
# COMPACT_ATOMS: atom_id res chain seq x y z
N MET A 1 -13.13 44.13 -25.93
CA MET A 1 -13.24 42.94 -26.81
C MET A 1 -11.83 42.64 -27.32
N LYS A 2 -11.16 41.50 -27.11
CA LYS A 2 -11.46 40.14 -26.64
C LYS A 2 -10.26 39.67 -25.79
N ARG A 3 -10.50 38.90 -24.73
CA ARG A 3 -9.46 38.22 -23.94
C ARG A 3 -9.06 36.93 -24.67
N ALA A 4 -7.77 36.74 -24.93
CA ALA A 4 -7.23 35.46 -25.38
C ALA A 4 -6.64 34.75 -24.14
N GLY A 5 -7.24 33.63 -23.76
CA GLY A 5 -6.79 32.79 -22.66
C GLY A 5 -5.57 31.97 -23.06
N PHE A 6 -4.55 32.02 -22.22
CA PHE A 6 -3.44 31.07 -22.24
C PHE A 6 -3.90 29.77 -21.58
N LEU A 7 -4.07 28.73 -22.38
CA LEU A 7 -4.15 27.34 -21.91
C LEU A 7 -2.72 26.88 -21.61
N LEU A 8 -2.38 26.81 -20.32
CA LEU A 8 -1.21 26.06 -19.84
C LEU A 8 -1.62 24.59 -19.76
N LEU A 9 -1.18 23.81 -20.74
CA LEU A 9 -1.14 22.35 -20.67
C LEU A 9 -0.17 21.97 -19.55
N ALA A 10 -0.71 21.54 -18.40
CA ALA A 10 0.07 20.87 -17.37
C ALA A 10 0.45 19.48 -17.90
N VAL A 11 1.68 19.35 -18.38
CA VAL A 11 2.30 18.05 -18.66
C VAL A 11 2.70 17.45 -17.32
N VAL A 12 1.93 16.47 -16.85
CA VAL A 12 2.26 15.66 -15.68
C VAL A 12 3.09 14.46 -16.15
N PRO A 13 4.38 14.32 -15.76
CA PRO A 13 5.13 13.13 -16.05
C PRO A 13 5.04 12.18 -14.85
N VAL A 14 4.19 11.15 -14.92
CA VAL A 14 4.15 10.09 -13.91
C VAL A 14 4.32 8.75 -14.61
N LEU A 15 5.56 8.25 -14.61
CA LEU A 15 5.92 6.89 -15.01
C LEU A 15 6.12 6.04 -13.75
N VAL A 16 5.14 5.31 -13.21
CA VAL A 16 5.40 4.42 -12.06
C VAL A 16 5.50 2.98 -12.56
N THR A 17 6.69 2.36 -12.56
CA THR A 17 6.88 0.92 -12.85
C THR A 17 8.12 0.41 -12.09
N THR A 18 8.30 -0.83 -11.65
CA THR A 18 7.59 -2.12 -11.75
C THR A 18 8.18 -3.04 -10.65
N ALA A 19 7.41 -3.94 -10.05
CA ALA A 19 7.93 -5.11 -9.32
C ALA A 19 7.23 -6.38 -9.80
N VAL A 20 7.97 -7.21 -10.55
CA VAL A 20 7.51 -8.47 -11.15
C VAL A 20 7.33 -9.53 -10.06
N TYR A 21 6.09 -10.03 -9.89
CA TYR A 21 5.77 -11.17 -9.03
C TYR A 21 5.72 -12.46 -9.86
N CYS A 22 6.89 -12.99 -10.23
CA CYS A 22 7.00 -14.31 -10.85
C CYS A 22 8.09 -15.12 -10.16
N ALA A 23 7.72 -15.94 -9.16
CA ALA A 23 8.30 -17.26 -8.88
C ALA A 23 7.77 -17.81 -7.54
N LEU A 24 6.79 -18.72 -7.61
CA LEU A 24 6.65 -19.77 -6.59
C LEU A 24 7.09 -21.09 -7.25
N PRO A 25 8.03 -21.84 -6.67
CA PRO A 25 8.40 -23.14 -7.20
C PRO A 25 7.33 -24.19 -6.90
N GLU A 26 6.99 -24.98 -7.91
CA GLU A 26 6.16 -26.18 -7.82
C GLU A 26 6.78 -27.20 -6.84
N HIS A 27 5.96 -27.72 -5.92
CA HIS A 27 6.32 -28.85 -5.08
C HIS A 27 5.97 -30.15 -5.82
N PRO A 28 6.92 -31.08 -6.05
CA PRO A 28 6.59 -32.37 -6.62
C PRO A 28 5.92 -33.26 -5.57
N ALA A 29 4.86 -33.94 -6.01
CA ALA A 29 4.15 -34.96 -5.25
C ALA A 29 5.11 -36.06 -4.78
N ARG A 30 5.02 -36.43 -3.49
CA ARG A 30 5.62 -37.66 -2.95
C ARG A 30 4.52 -38.57 -2.42
N ALA A 31 4.70 -39.84 -2.76
CA ALA A 31 3.78 -40.94 -2.66
C ALA A 31 3.43 -41.38 -1.24
N ASP A 32 2.23 -41.94 -1.12
CA ASP A 32 1.71 -42.68 0.02
C ASP A 32 2.59 -43.89 0.40
N ALA A 33 2.90 -44.00 1.69
CA ALA A 33 3.19 -45.27 2.33
C ALA A 33 2.78 -45.18 3.81
N GLY A 34 1.79 -45.98 4.19
CA GLY A 34 1.19 -45.98 5.52
C GLY A 34 2.08 -46.57 6.62
N ALA A 35 1.88 -46.07 7.84
CA ALA A 35 2.15 -46.81 9.06
C ALA A 35 1.28 -46.26 10.20
N SER A 36 0.45 -47.14 10.74
CA SER A 36 -0.43 -46.97 11.89
C SER A 36 0.29 -47.19 13.22
N ALA A 37 0.11 -46.31 14.21
CA ALA A 37 0.06 -46.58 15.68
C ALA A 37 -0.21 -45.25 16.46
N PRO A 38 -0.47 -45.26 17.79
CA PRO A 38 -1.83 -45.23 18.35
C PRO A 38 -2.16 -43.94 19.13
N ALA A 39 -3.46 -43.76 19.38
CA ALA A 39 -4.01 -42.69 20.20
C ALA A 39 -3.56 -42.77 21.67
N SER A 40 -3.04 -41.66 22.22
CA SER A 40 -3.35 -41.25 23.61
C SER A 40 -2.94 -39.81 23.91
N ARG A 41 -3.79 -39.13 24.67
CA ARG A 41 -3.58 -37.89 25.47
C ARG A 41 -3.61 -36.54 24.73
N GLN A 42 -4.82 -36.01 24.54
CA GLN A 42 -5.05 -34.56 24.55
C GLN A 42 -6.20 -34.22 25.51
N ALA A 43 -5.87 -33.69 26.69
CA ALA A 43 -6.86 -33.05 27.57
C ALA A 43 -6.21 -32.06 28.56
N THR A 44 -5.30 -31.18 28.11
CA THR A 44 -4.83 -30.05 28.95
C THR A 44 -4.42 -28.77 28.19
N GLY A 45 -4.45 -28.73 26.84
CA GLY A 45 -3.89 -27.60 26.08
C GLY A 45 -4.83 -26.41 25.79
N ARG A 46 -6.12 -26.49 26.11
CA ARG A 46 -7.11 -25.47 25.68
C ARG A 46 -7.16 -24.22 26.55
N THR A 47 -6.73 -24.27 27.80
CA THR A 47 -6.82 -23.13 28.74
C THR A 47 -5.63 -22.17 28.62
N GLY A 48 -4.43 -22.68 28.29
CA GLY A 48 -3.24 -21.85 28.07
C GLY A 48 -3.33 -20.97 26.83
N ALA A 49 -3.75 -21.55 25.69
CA ALA A 49 -3.83 -20.84 24.41
C ALA A 49 -4.92 -19.74 24.35
N THR A 50 -5.92 -19.78 25.24
CA THR A 50 -6.93 -18.71 25.38
C THR A 50 -6.47 -17.62 26.33
N ALA A 51 -5.71 -17.97 27.37
CA ALA A 51 -5.13 -17.02 28.31
C ALA A 51 -3.97 -16.23 27.68
N GLU A 52 -3.14 -16.88 26.85
CA GLU A 52 -2.05 -16.25 26.10
C GLU A 52 -2.60 -15.29 25.03
N ARG A 53 -3.63 -15.69 24.26
CA ARG A 53 -4.32 -14.77 23.33
C ARG A 53 -4.98 -13.59 24.03
N GLY A 54 -5.64 -13.82 25.17
CA GLY A 54 -6.22 -12.75 25.97
C GLY A 54 -5.19 -11.82 26.63
N ALA A 55 -3.95 -12.28 26.85
CA ALA A 55 -2.85 -11.45 27.32
C ALA A 55 -2.18 -10.66 26.19
N ASP A 56 -2.09 -11.24 24.99
CA ASP A 56 -1.59 -10.59 23.77
C ASP A 56 -2.54 -9.47 23.31
N ASP A 57 -3.85 -9.72 23.36
CA ASP A 57 -4.89 -8.72 23.05
C ASP A 57 -4.89 -7.55 24.07
N ARG A 58 -4.62 -7.84 25.35
CA ARG A 58 -4.50 -6.79 26.40
C ARG A 58 -3.20 -6.01 26.30
N ARG A 59 -2.09 -6.64 25.87
CA ARG A 59 -0.84 -5.93 25.55
C ARG A 59 -0.98 -5.07 24.30
N ALA A 60 -1.72 -5.53 23.30
CA ALA A 60 -2.05 -4.74 22.10
C ALA A 60 -2.92 -3.51 22.42
N ALA A 61 -3.79 -3.59 23.43
CA ALA A 61 -4.60 -2.44 23.89
C ALA A 61 -3.79 -1.38 24.67
N ALA A 62 -2.58 -1.70 25.16
CA ALA A 62 -1.71 -0.77 25.87
C ALA A 62 -0.73 -0.01 24.94
N VAL A 63 -0.59 -0.44 23.69
CA VAL A 63 0.23 0.24 22.69
C VAL A 63 -0.64 1.31 22.00
N PRO A 64 -0.18 2.57 21.93
CA PRO A 64 -0.89 3.60 21.17
C PRO A 64 -1.22 3.09 19.76
N ALA A 65 -2.46 3.33 19.31
CA ALA A 65 -2.90 2.86 17.99
C ALA A 65 -2.02 3.39 16.84
N GLY A 66 -1.24 4.45 17.07
CA GLY A 66 -0.30 5.00 16.10
C GLY A 66 -1.04 5.40 14.83
N LEU A 67 -0.54 4.94 13.68
CA LEU A 67 -1.16 5.22 12.39
C LEU A 67 -2.56 4.61 12.26
N ALA A 68 -2.85 3.52 12.98
CA ALA A 68 -4.16 2.87 12.97
C ALA A 68 -5.24 3.65 13.73
N ALA A 69 -4.89 4.71 14.48
CA ALA A 69 -5.90 5.60 15.04
C ALA A 69 -6.72 6.26 13.91
N PRO A 70 -8.05 6.36 13.99
CA PRO A 70 -8.88 6.84 12.87
C PRO A 70 -8.41 8.18 12.26
N GLY A 71 -8.08 9.17 13.09
CA GLY A 71 -7.57 10.46 12.62
C GLY A 71 -6.18 10.38 11.97
N LYS A 72 -5.30 9.50 12.46
CA LYS A 72 -3.97 9.28 11.87
C LYS A 72 -4.05 8.49 10.57
N LYS A 73 -5.00 7.56 10.45
CA LYS A 73 -5.27 6.82 9.22
C LYS A 73 -5.84 7.74 8.13
N GLU A 74 -6.76 8.63 8.50
CA GLU A 74 -7.26 9.67 7.59
C GLU A 74 -6.11 10.58 7.12
N LEU A 75 -5.26 11.05 8.04
CA LEU A 75 -4.08 11.85 7.72
C LEU A 75 -3.10 11.13 6.79
N ALA A 76 -2.86 9.83 7.03
CA ALA A 76 -1.99 9.01 6.18
C ALA A 76 -2.51 8.96 4.74
N GLN A 77 -3.84 8.85 4.55
CA GLN A 77 -4.45 8.86 3.22
C GLN A 77 -4.31 10.21 2.52
N GLN A 78 -4.45 11.31 3.26
CA GLN A 78 -4.23 12.66 2.73
C GLN A 78 -2.76 12.87 2.30
N LEU A 79 -1.81 12.39 3.09
CA LEU A 79 -0.38 12.46 2.77
C LEU A 79 -0.06 11.66 1.51
N VAL A 80 -0.55 10.42 1.40
CA VAL A 80 -0.37 9.59 0.19
C VAL A 80 -1.01 10.27 -1.02
N ALA A 81 -2.26 10.71 -0.91
CA ALA A 81 -2.97 11.35 -2.03
C ALA A 81 -2.30 12.65 -2.51
N SER A 82 -1.61 13.38 -1.62
CA SER A 82 -0.83 14.56 -2.04
C SER A 82 0.33 14.20 -2.97
N ALA A 83 0.86 12.98 -2.85
CA ALA A 83 1.93 12.47 -3.70
C ALA A 83 1.43 11.65 -4.89
N GLU A 84 0.30 10.95 -4.78
CA GLU A 84 -0.23 10.17 -5.91
C GLU A 84 -1.09 11.02 -6.85
N ASN A 85 -1.79 12.03 -6.32
CA ASN A 85 -2.86 12.72 -7.03
C ASN A 85 -2.86 14.25 -6.82
N SER A 86 -1.83 14.79 -6.17
CA SER A 86 -1.71 16.23 -5.87
C SER A 86 -2.93 16.85 -5.16
N THR A 87 -3.65 16.07 -4.35
CA THR A 87 -4.84 16.50 -3.60
C THR A 87 -4.85 15.94 -2.18
N LEU A 88 -5.56 16.60 -1.26
CA LEU A 88 -5.89 16.01 0.05
C LEU A 88 -7.23 15.27 0.04
N ASP A 89 -8.06 15.47 -1.00
CA ASP A 89 -9.30 14.70 -1.16
C ASP A 89 -9.04 13.33 -1.77
N TRP A 90 -8.46 12.45 -0.97
CA TRP A 90 -8.13 11.09 -1.39
C TRP A 90 -9.35 10.26 -1.80
N ARG A 91 -10.59 10.68 -1.46
CA ARG A 91 -11.81 9.94 -1.80
C ARG A 91 -12.17 10.08 -3.27
N GLU A 92 -11.66 11.09 -3.98
CA GLU A 92 -11.83 11.17 -5.44
C GLU A 92 -11.18 9.97 -6.14
N ALA A 93 -10.13 9.38 -5.55
CA ALA A 93 -9.42 8.24 -6.10
C ALA A 93 -10.26 6.95 -6.18
N TYR A 94 -11.37 6.81 -5.44
CA TYR A 94 -12.25 5.63 -5.57
C TYR A 94 -12.68 5.38 -7.02
N ALA A 95 -12.96 6.46 -7.77
CA ALA A 95 -13.43 6.41 -9.14
C ALA A 95 -12.30 6.54 -10.18
N TYR A 96 -11.06 6.75 -9.74
CA TYR A 96 -9.90 6.81 -10.64
C TYR A 96 -9.75 5.46 -11.37
N VAL A 97 -9.53 5.54 -12.68
CA VAL A 97 -9.24 4.41 -13.57
C VAL A 97 -8.68 4.96 -14.88
N GLU A 98 -7.45 4.58 -15.18
CA GLU A 98 -6.68 5.02 -16.35
C GLU A 98 -5.56 4.02 -16.63
N ASP A 99 -5.24 3.79 -17.90
CA ASP A 99 -3.96 3.19 -18.26
C ASP A 99 -2.97 4.36 -18.49
N ILE A 100 -1.98 4.42 -17.61
CA ILE A 100 -0.97 5.50 -17.59
C ILE A 100 0.25 5.18 -18.46
N GLY A 101 0.20 4.10 -19.26
CA GLY A 101 1.26 3.71 -20.18
C GLY A 101 2.49 3.12 -19.49
N ASP A 102 2.29 2.54 -18.31
CA ASP A 102 3.33 2.00 -17.45
C ASP A 102 3.46 0.47 -17.60
N GLY A 103 2.65 -0.14 -18.49
CA GLY A 103 2.68 -1.57 -18.76
C GLY A 103 1.99 -2.42 -17.69
N GLN A 104 1.17 -1.82 -16.81
CA GLN A 104 0.34 -2.52 -15.83
C GLN A 104 -1.15 -2.58 -16.24
N GLY A 105 -1.47 -2.09 -17.44
CA GLY A 105 -2.84 -1.93 -17.94
C GLY A 105 -3.57 -0.81 -17.18
N TYR A 106 -4.84 -1.02 -16.87
CA TYR A 106 -5.59 -0.06 -16.08
C TYR A 106 -5.11 -0.03 -14.63
N THR A 107 -4.75 1.16 -14.15
CA THR A 107 -4.50 1.53 -12.76
C THR A 107 -5.75 2.23 -12.20
N ALA A 108 -6.28 1.77 -11.07
CA ALA A 108 -7.57 2.23 -10.57
C ALA A 108 -7.71 2.26 -9.04
N GLY A 109 -8.59 3.11 -8.52
CA GLY A 109 -8.95 3.13 -7.10
C GLY A 109 -7.95 3.80 -6.16
N VAL A 110 -8.24 3.72 -4.85
CA VAL A 110 -7.60 4.50 -3.76
C VAL A 110 -6.10 4.31 -3.56
N ILE A 111 -5.50 3.30 -4.19
CA ILE A 111 -4.06 3.03 -4.13
C ILE A 111 -3.47 2.61 -5.49
N GLY A 112 -4.25 2.75 -6.57
CA GLY A 112 -3.81 2.32 -7.90
C GLY A 112 -3.68 0.81 -8.06
N PHE A 113 -4.78 0.07 -7.83
CA PHE A 113 -4.87 -1.35 -8.18
C PHE A 113 -4.71 -1.52 -9.69
N CYS A 114 -3.90 -2.47 -10.17
CA CYS A 114 -3.69 -2.64 -11.61
C CYS A 114 -4.28 -3.94 -12.16
N THR A 115 -4.79 -3.90 -13.39
CA THR A 115 -5.27 -5.10 -14.09
C THR A 115 -4.16 -6.11 -14.36
N GLY A 116 -2.91 -5.64 -14.53
CA GLY A 116 -1.74 -6.46 -14.83
C GLY A 116 -1.01 -7.01 -13.60
N THR A 117 -1.38 -6.63 -12.37
CA THR A 117 -0.63 -6.99 -11.14
C THR A 117 -1.43 -7.81 -10.13
N HIS A 118 -2.49 -8.49 -10.57
CA HIS A 118 -3.33 -9.40 -9.80
C HIS A 118 -4.20 -8.78 -8.67
N ASP A 119 -3.82 -7.63 -8.12
CA ASP A 119 -4.51 -6.97 -7.01
C ASP A 119 -5.89 -6.40 -7.42
N LEU A 120 -6.03 -5.80 -8.60
CA LEU A 120 -7.34 -5.38 -9.09
C LEU A 120 -8.28 -6.57 -9.29
N LEU A 121 -7.78 -7.66 -9.87
CA LEU A 121 -8.55 -8.89 -10.04
C LEU A 121 -9.01 -9.42 -8.67
N THR A 122 -8.11 -9.48 -7.69
CA THR A 122 -8.41 -9.93 -6.32
C THR A 122 -9.49 -9.06 -5.67
N LEU A 123 -9.42 -7.74 -5.84
CA LEU A 123 -10.44 -6.80 -5.36
C LEU A 123 -11.80 -7.10 -5.97
N VAL A 124 -11.90 -7.21 -7.30
CA VAL A 124 -13.19 -7.44 -7.99
C VAL A 124 -13.75 -8.82 -7.67
N GLU A 125 -12.93 -9.85 -7.53
CA GLU A 125 -13.37 -11.19 -7.10
C GLU A 125 -13.89 -11.18 -5.66
N SER A 126 -13.17 -10.53 -4.74
CA SER A 126 -13.57 -10.38 -3.34
C SER A 126 -14.89 -9.62 -3.21
N TYR A 127 -15.03 -8.52 -3.95
CA TYR A 127 -16.25 -7.73 -3.99
C TYR A 127 -17.43 -8.53 -4.57
N THR A 128 -17.23 -9.20 -5.71
CA THR A 128 -18.27 -9.97 -6.39
C THR A 128 -18.76 -11.16 -5.57
N ARG A 129 -17.90 -11.82 -4.79
CA ARG A 129 -18.35 -12.88 -3.87
C ARG A 129 -19.38 -12.40 -2.84
N LYS A 130 -19.31 -11.13 -2.42
CA LYS A 130 -20.25 -10.53 -1.46
C LYS A 130 -21.43 -9.85 -2.15
N HIS A 131 -21.23 -9.39 -3.38
CA HIS A 131 -22.19 -8.63 -4.19
C HIS A 131 -22.24 -9.22 -5.61
N PRO A 132 -22.87 -10.39 -5.84
CA PRO A 132 -22.76 -11.11 -7.12
C PRO A 132 -23.29 -10.34 -8.34
N ASP A 133 -24.28 -9.47 -8.15
CA ASP A 133 -24.93 -8.70 -9.22
C ASP A 133 -24.29 -7.32 -9.49
N ASN A 134 -23.08 -7.08 -8.98
CA ASN A 134 -22.40 -5.78 -9.14
C ASN A 134 -21.98 -5.50 -10.60
N GLY A 135 -21.79 -4.23 -10.95
CA GLY A 135 -21.50 -3.79 -12.32
C GLY A 135 -20.15 -4.26 -12.88
N LEU A 136 -19.24 -4.73 -12.02
CA LEU A 136 -17.92 -5.24 -12.40
C LEU A 136 -17.88 -6.75 -12.60
N ALA A 137 -18.88 -7.50 -12.10
CA ALA A 137 -18.90 -8.96 -12.15
C ALA A 137 -18.72 -9.53 -13.57
N ARG A 138 -19.33 -8.86 -14.57
CA ARG A 138 -19.24 -9.24 -15.99
C ARG A 138 -17.82 -9.19 -16.57
N TYR A 139 -16.92 -8.42 -15.95
CA TYR A 139 -15.53 -8.27 -16.41
C TYR A 139 -14.58 -9.32 -15.83
N LEU A 140 -14.99 -10.10 -14.83
CA LEU A 140 -14.13 -11.11 -14.20
C LEU A 140 -13.46 -12.08 -15.19
N PRO A 141 -14.15 -12.61 -16.22
CA PRO A 141 -13.48 -13.46 -17.21
C PRO A 141 -12.40 -12.73 -18.02
N ALA A 142 -12.58 -11.44 -18.30
CA ALA A 142 -11.57 -10.64 -19.00
C ALA A 142 -10.40 -10.28 -18.07
N LEU A 143 -10.69 -9.84 -16.85
CA LEU A 143 -9.68 -9.55 -15.82
C LEU A 143 -8.74 -10.75 -15.59
N ARG A 144 -9.28 -11.97 -15.50
CA ARG A 144 -8.45 -13.19 -15.38
C ARG A 144 -7.57 -13.48 -16.59
N ARG A 145 -7.98 -13.07 -17.79
CA ARG A 145 -7.19 -13.29 -19.02
C ARG A 145 -6.06 -12.27 -19.17
N VAL A 146 -6.30 -11.03 -18.76
CA VAL A 146 -5.33 -9.95 -18.90
C VAL A 146 -4.37 -9.84 -17.72
N ASP A 147 -4.66 -10.51 -16.60
CA ASP A 147 -3.79 -10.56 -15.42
C ASP A 147 -2.37 -10.98 -15.79
N GLY A 148 -1.38 -10.20 -15.34
CA GLY A 148 0.03 -10.35 -15.74
C GLY A 148 0.41 -9.65 -17.06
N SER A 149 -0.47 -8.87 -17.69
CA SER A 149 -0.22 -8.09 -18.90
C SER A 149 -0.82 -6.68 -18.85
N ASP A 150 -0.51 -5.85 -19.84
CA ASP A 150 -1.10 -4.53 -20.05
C ASP A 150 -2.33 -4.55 -20.99
N SER A 151 -2.85 -5.74 -21.33
CA SER A 151 -3.94 -5.89 -22.30
C SER A 151 -5.28 -5.37 -21.77
N HIS A 152 -6.06 -4.72 -22.63
CA HIS A 152 -7.43 -4.28 -22.37
C HIS A 152 -8.50 -5.20 -22.98
N GLU A 153 -8.11 -6.38 -23.48
CA GLU A 153 -9.01 -7.27 -24.23
C GLU A 153 -10.22 -7.72 -23.40
N GLY A 154 -11.42 -7.31 -23.82
CA GLY A 154 -12.67 -7.62 -23.13
C GLY A 154 -12.99 -6.70 -21.95
N LEU A 155 -12.13 -5.72 -21.66
CA LEU A 155 -12.40 -4.62 -20.73
C LEU A 155 -12.97 -3.42 -21.50
N ASP A 156 -12.34 -3.06 -22.61
CA ASP A 156 -12.71 -1.90 -23.41
C ASP A 156 -14.00 -2.09 -24.22
N PRO A 157 -14.74 -0.99 -24.48
CA PRO A 157 -14.56 0.35 -23.93
C PRO A 157 -15.28 0.57 -22.58
N GLY A 158 -15.96 -0.46 -22.06
CA GLY A 158 -16.96 -0.30 -21.00
C GLY A 158 -16.40 -0.31 -19.58
N PHE A 159 -15.24 -0.92 -19.35
CA PHE A 159 -14.70 -1.13 -18.01
C PHE A 159 -14.46 0.17 -17.24
N PRO A 160 -13.83 1.23 -17.80
CA PRO A 160 -13.63 2.48 -17.08
C PRO A 160 -14.94 3.15 -16.63
N ALA A 161 -15.97 3.10 -17.48
CA ALA A 161 -17.29 3.64 -17.15
C ALA A 161 -17.98 2.81 -16.05
N ALA A 162 -17.89 1.48 -16.12
CA ALA A 162 -18.42 0.59 -15.10
C ALA A 162 -17.72 0.78 -13.75
N TRP A 163 -16.38 0.93 -13.75
CA TRP A 163 -15.60 1.24 -12.55
C TRP A 163 -16.05 2.55 -11.90
N ARG A 164 -16.12 3.63 -12.68
CA ARG A 164 -16.60 4.94 -12.20
C ARG A 164 -18.02 4.87 -11.63
N HIS A 165 -18.90 4.10 -12.25
CA HIS A 165 -20.26 3.90 -11.75
C HIS A 165 -20.26 3.11 -10.44
N GLU A 166 -19.54 1.98 -10.39
CA GLU A 166 -19.47 1.13 -9.20
C GLU A 166 -18.80 1.86 -8.02
N ALA A 167 -17.86 2.77 -8.29
CA ALA A 167 -17.23 3.64 -7.30
C ALA A 167 -18.19 4.61 -6.60
N THR A 168 -19.44 4.74 -7.07
CA THR A 168 -20.50 5.46 -6.34
C THR A 168 -21.16 4.61 -5.26
N VAL A 169 -21.02 3.27 -5.34
CA VAL A 169 -21.64 2.32 -4.42
C VAL A 169 -20.81 2.23 -3.13
N PRO A 170 -21.39 2.48 -1.93
CA PRO A 170 -20.66 2.41 -0.66
C PRO A 170 -19.96 1.06 -0.42
N ALA A 171 -20.58 -0.04 -0.86
CA ALA A 171 -20.01 -1.37 -0.72
C ALA A 171 -18.72 -1.56 -1.52
N PHE A 172 -18.60 -0.98 -2.72
CA PHE A 172 -17.38 -1.06 -3.50
C PHE A 172 -16.27 -0.19 -2.92
N ARG A 173 -16.60 1.00 -2.38
CA ARG A 173 -15.65 1.83 -1.62
C ARG A 173 -15.11 1.08 -0.41
N ALA A 174 -15.98 0.41 0.35
CA ALA A 174 -15.57 -0.43 1.46
C ALA A 174 -14.71 -1.63 1.04
N ALA A 175 -14.94 -2.19 -0.16
CA ALA A 175 -14.09 -3.24 -0.71
C ALA A 175 -12.69 -2.71 -1.06
N GLN A 176 -12.59 -1.52 -1.66
CA GLN A 176 -11.31 -0.87 -1.92
C GLN A 176 -10.55 -0.57 -0.61
N ASP A 177 -11.25 -0.01 0.38
CA ASP A 177 -10.68 0.22 1.72
C ASP A 177 -10.14 -1.06 2.36
N ALA A 178 -10.92 -2.14 2.30
CA ALA A 178 -10.54 -3.43 2.87
C ALA A 178 -9.32 -4.03 2.18
N GLU A 179 -9.20 -3.89 0.85
CA GLU A 179 -8.07 -4.43 0.10
C GLU A 179 -6.79 -3.61 0.32
N ARG A 180 -6.90 -2.27 0.33
CA ARG A 180 -5.82 -1.38 0.79
C ARG A 180 -5.32 -1.80 2.17
N ASP A 181 -6.25 -2.02 3.09
CA ASP A 181 -5.93 -2.35 4.48
C ASP A 181 -5.21 -3.70 4.59
N ARG A 182 -5.75 -4.71 3.90
CA ARG A 182 -5.23 -6.08 3.92
C ARG A 182 -3.82 -6.18 3.34
N VAL A 183 -3.57 -5.53 2.21
CA VAL A 183 -2.35 -5.72 1.41
C VAL A 183 -1.26 -4.70 1.75
N TYR A 184 -1.62 -3.47 2.13
CA TYR A 184 -0.67 -2.37 2.28
C TYR A 184 -0.64 -1.82 3.71
N PHE A 185 -1.77 -1.30 4.20
CA PHE A 185 -1.78 -0.56 5.46
C PHE A 185 -1.47 -1.44 6.67
N ASP A 186 -2.22 -2.53 6.87
CA ASP A 186 -2.02 -3.36 8.05
C ASP A 186 -0.67 -4.07 8.05
N PRO A 187 -0.16 -4.63 6.93
CA PRO A 187 1.19 -5.19 6.90
C PRO A 187 2.27 -4.16 7.23
N ALA A 188 2.20 -2.95 6.66
CA ALA A 188 3.16 -1.88 6.94
C ALA A 188 3.12 -1.45 8.42
N VAL A 189 1.94 -1.18 8.97
CA VAL A 189 1.77 -0.78 10.37
C VAL A 189 2.22 -1.89 11.32
N ARG A 190 1.85 -3.14 11.07
CA ARG A 190 2.31 -4.28 11.88
C ARG A 190 3.82 -4.42 11.82
N GLN A 191 4.43 -4.26 10.65
CA GLN A 191 5.88 -4.39 10.51
C GLN A 191 6.62 -3.26 11.23
N ALA A 192 6.20 -2.00 11.05
CA ALA A 192 6.75 -0.85 11.75
C ALA A 192 6.66 -1.01 13.28
N ARG A 193 5.54 -1.53 13.80
CA ARG A 193 5.40 -1.84 15.23
C ARG A 193 6.37 -2.92 15.71
N ARG A 194 6.63 -3.97 14.92
CA ARG A 194 7.66 -4.98 15.25
C ARG A 194 9.05 -4.39 15.29
N ASP A 195 9.31 -3.40 14.43
CA ASP A 195 10.58 -2.68 14.41
C ASP A 195 10.67 -1.62 15.51
N GLY A 196 9.60 -1.39 16.27
CA GLY A 196 9.54 -0.45 17.39
C GLY A 196 9.32 1.01 16.96
N LEU A 197 8.80 1.23 15.76
CA LEU A 197 8.60 2.57 15.19
C LEU A 197 7.29 3.22 15.67
N GLY A 198 7.38 4.52 15.93
CA GLY A 198 6.26 5.42 16.19
C GLY A 198 5.39 5.67 14.96
N THR A 199 4.47 6.64 15.08
CA THR A 199 3.46 6.91 14.05
C THR A 199 4.07 7.38 12.73
N LEU A 200 5.11 8.22 12.78
CA LEU A 200 5.82 8.66 11.58
C LEU A 200 6.49 7.48 10.86
N GLY A 201 7.18 6.60 11.58
CA GLY A 201 7.80 5.42 10.98
C GLY A 201 6.79 4.45 10.39
N GLN A 202 5.63 4.28 11.03
CA GLN A 202 4.49 3.54 10.47
C GLN A 202 4.00 4.16 9.14
N PHE A 203 3.90 5.50 9.07
CA PHE A 203 3.53 6.19 7.84
C PHE A 203 4.58 6.01 6.73
N ILE A 204 5.87 6.16 7.06
CA ILE A 204 6.97 5.96 6.11
C ILE A 204 6.93 4.55 5.51
N TYR A 205 6.68 3.53 6.34
CA TYR A 205 6.53 2.16 5.86
C TYR A 205 5.29 1.98 4.97
N TYR A 206 4.17 2.58 5.35
CA TYR A 206 2.94 2.52 4.57
C TYR A 206 3.11 3.16 3.19
N ASP A 207 3.65 4.37 3.15
CA ASP A 207 3.90 5.10 1.91
C ASP A 207 4.92 4.38 1.00
N ALA A 208 5.94 3.74 1.60
CA ALA A 208 6.86 2.88 0.86
C ALA A 208 6.16 1.65 0.30
N MET A 209 5.29 0.98 1.07
CA MET A 209 4.57 -0.21 0.61
C MET A 209 3.57 0.12 -0.51
N VAL A 210 2.91 1.28 -0.46
CA VAL A 210 2.06 1.77 -1.55
C VAL A 210 2.86 1.94 -2.84
N MET A 211 3.99 2.64 -2.79
CA MET A 211 4.80 2.93 -3.99
C MET A 211 5.59 1.73 -4.53
N HIS A 212 6.09 0.88 -3.64
CA HIS A 212 7.04 -0.20 -3.98
C HIS A 212 6.40 -1.60 -3.98
N GLY A 213 5.16 -1.72 -3.48
CA GLY A 213 4.51 -3.00 -3.24
C GLY A 213 5.12 -3.80 -2.08
N PRO A 214 4.43 -4.87 -1.62
CA PRO A 214 4.86 -5.71 -0.50
C PRO A 214 5.92 -6.77 -0.89
N GLY A 215 6.62 -6.61 -2.01
CA GLY A 215 7.59 -7.59 -2.50
C GLY A 215 8.89 -7.64 -1.67
N THR A 216 9.60 -8.77 -1.77
CA THR A 216 10.93 -8.99 -1.15
C THR A 216 12.10 -8.74 -2.10
N GLY A 217 11.84 -8.49 -3.39
CA GLY A 217 12.88 -8.14 -4.36
C GLY A 217 13.52 -6.77 -4.05
N ASP A 218 14.60 -6.43 -4.75
CA ASP A 218 15.44 -5.26 -4.47
C ASP A 218 14.69 -3.92 -4.39
N TYR A 219 13.57 -3.83 -5.12
CA TYR A 219 12.73 -2.63 -5.20
C TYR A 219 11.43 -2.71 -4.40
N GLY A 220 11.10 -3.87 -3.83
CA GLY A 220 9.90 -4.06 -3.00
C GLY A 220 10.14 -3.66 -1.55
N PHE A 221 9.06 -3.32 -0.82
CA PHE A 221 9.14 -2.81 0.55
C PHE A 221 10.03 -3.65 1.48
N TYR A 222 9.88 -4.97 1.50
CA TYR A 222 10.67 -5.82 2.41
C TYR A 222 12.15 -5.83 2.01
N GLY A 223 12.47 -5.76 0.72
CA GLY A 223 13.85 -5.61 0.24
C GLY A 223 14.46 -4.26 0.64
N LEU A 224 13.69 -3.17 0.63
CA LEU A 224 14.12 -1.86 1.13
C LEU A 224 14.41 -1.92 2.63
N ARG A 225 13.50 -2.51 3.40
CA ARG A 225 13.64 -2.68 4.85
C ARG A 225 14.89 -3.50 5.18
N ASP A 226 15.12 -4.61 4.48
CA ASP A 226 16.28 -5.47 4.73
C ASP A 226 17.60 -4.75 4.42
N ARG A 227 17.61 -3.83 3.44
CA ARG A 227 18.76 -2.94 3.19
C ARG A 227 18.98 -1.98 4.35
N ALA A 228 17.95 -1.28 4.79
CA ALA A 228 18.06 -0.34 5.91
C ALA A 228 18.55 -1.04 7.20
N LEU A 229 18.08 -2.26 7.47
CA LEU A 229 18.49 -3.07 8.62
C LEU A 229 19.96 -3.52 8.59
N ARG A 230 20.65 -3.44 7.45
CA ARG A 230 22.09 -3.70 7.36
C ARG A 230 22.92 -2.47 7.74
N GLU A 231 22.31 -1.30 7.75
CA GLU A 231 22.97 -0.01 7.92
C GLU A 231 22.64 0.63 9.27
N ALA A 232 21.43 0.43 9.79
CA ALA A 232 20.99 0.94 11.09
C ALA A 232 20.11 -0.08 11.83
N ASP A 233 20.37 -0.24 13.14
CA ASP A 233 19.47 -1.01 14.00
C ASP A 233 18.16 -0.24 14.24
N PRO A 234 17.00 -0.90 14.16
CA PRO A 234 15.73 -0.28 14.51
C PRO A 234 15.55 -0.20 16.04
N PRO A 235 14.58 0.59 16.53
CA PRO A 235 14.30 0.70 17.98
C PRO A 235 14.09 -0.63 18.71
N SER A 236 13.45 -1.61 18.05
CA SER A 236 13.27 -2.97 18.59
C SER A 236 14.59 -3.72 18.87
N LYS A 237 15.71 -3.26 18.31
CA LYS A 237 17.06 -3.78 18.55
C LYS A 237 17.94 -2.78 19.33
N GLY A 238 17.36 -1.73 19.89
CA GLY A 238 18.06 -0.73 20.68
C GLY A 238 18.70 0.40 19.87
N GLY A 239 18.40 0.50 18.57
CA GLY A 239 18.82 1.64 17.76
C GLY A 239 17.96 2.89 17.97
N ASP A 240 18.47 4.03 17.51
CA ASP A 240 17.75 5.30 17.53
C ASP A 240 16.70 5.35 16.40
N GLU A 241 15.47 5.79 16.71
CA GLU A 241 14.39 5.81 15.73
C GLU A 241 14.67 6.79 14.59
N GLU A 242 15.19 7.98 14.90
CA GLU A 242 15.47 8.98 13.87
C GLU A 242 16.57 8.52 12.92
N ALA A 243 17.65 7.97 13.46
CA ALA A 243 18.76 7.41 12.66
C ALA A 243 18.30 6.25 11.77
N TYR A 244 17.45 5.35 12.30
CA TYR A 244 16.90 4.25 11.53
C TYR A 244 15.99 4.75 10.40
N LEU A 245 15.08 5.69 10.69
CA LEU A 245 14.17 6.24 9.69
C LEU A 245 14.90 7.05 8.63
N ASP A 246 15.93 7.81 9.00
CA ASP A 246 16.75 8.55 8.03
C ASP A 246 17.47 7.61 7.06
N THR A 247 18.03 6.52 7.59
CA THR A 247 18.66 5.44 6.80
C THR A 247 17.66 4.76 5.88
N PHE A 248 16.46 4.43 6.38
CA PHE A 248 15.40 3.84 5.56
C PHE A 248 14.97 4.78 4.42
N LEU A 249 14.83 6.09 4.69
CA LEU A 249 14.49 7.09 3.69
C LEU A 249 15.59 7.25 2.64
N ASP A 250 16.86 7.09 2.99
CA ASP A 250 17.98 7.08 2.03
C ASP A 250 17.92 5.86 1.10
N VAL A 251 17.75 4.67 1.66
CA VAL A 251 17.58 3.42 0.89
C VAL A 251 16.41 3.55 -0.08
N ARG A 252 15.28 4.08 0.41
CA ARG A 252 14.07 4.28 -0.39
C ARG A 252 14.28 5.30 -1.49
N ARG A 253 14.88 6.45 -1.18
CA ARG A 253 15.19 7.51 -2.16
C ARG A 253 16.11 7.00 -3.26
N ALA A 254 17.12 6.19 -2.91
CA ALA A 254 17.98 5.54 -3.88
C ALA A 254 17.21 4.55 -4.77
N ALA A 255 16.28 3.77 -4.19
CA ALA A 255 15.42 2.86 -4.95
C ALA A 255 14.54 3.60 -5.97
N MET A 256 13.92 4.72 -5.59
CA MET A 256 13.13 5.57 -6.49
C MET A 256 13.94 6.08 -7.68
N ARG A 257 15.22 6.38 -7.48
CA ARG A 257 16.12 6.94 -8.51
C ARG A 257 16.89 5.89 -9.33
N SER A 258 16.73 4.62 -9.01
CA SER A 258 17.54 3.54 -9.60
C SER A 258 17.38 3.41 -11.13
N ARG A 259 16.17 3.59 -11.65
CA ARG A 259 15.85 3.52 -13.08
C ARG A 259 15.82 4.88 -13.77
N ASP A 260 15.60 5.94 -12.99
CA ASP A 260 15.55 7.32 -13.46
C ASP A 260 16.17 8.22 -12.40
N ALA A 261 17.40 8.67 -12.66
CA ALA A 261 18.14 9.54 -11.74
C ALA A 261 17.44 10.89 -11.51
N HIS A 262 16.55 11.31 -12.42
CA HIS A 262 15.78 12.54 -12.35
C HIS A 262 14.41 12.35 -11.71
N ARG A 263 14.08 11.13 -11.26
CA ARG A 263 12.84 10.84 -10.55
C ARG A 263 12.64 11.80 -9.38
N ASP A 264 11.48 12.44 -9.34
CA ASP A 264 11.08 13.29 -8.22
C ASP A 264 10.97 12.46 -6.93
N THR A 265 11.60 12.95 -5.85
CA THR A 265 11.64 12.33 -4.53
C THR A 265 11.06 13.24 -3.44
N THR A 266 10.26 14.24 -3.81
CA THR A 266 9.71 15.27 -2.90
C THR A 266 8.80 14.68 -1.81
N ARG A 267 8.09 13.57 -2.08
CA ARG A 267 7.35 12.80 -1.05
C ARG A 267 8.24 12.36 0.14
N ILE A 268 9.54 12.18 -0.12
CA ILE A 268 10.56 11.93 0.91
C ILE A 268 11.15 13.26 1.35
N ASP A 269 11.79 13.99 0.42
CA ASP A 269 12.73 15.07 0.73
C ASP A 269 12.07 16.29 1.39
N THR A 270 10.85 16.63 0.96
CA THR A 270 10.10 17.82 1.40
C THR A 270 8.80 17.48 2.11
N ALA A 271 8.64 16.23 2.55
CA ALA A 271 7.56 15.78 3.43
C ALA A 271 8.08 14.88 4.55
N GLN A 272 8.30 13.57 4.32
CA GLN A 272 8.71 12.63 5.38
C GLN A 272 9.98 13.05 6.11
N ARG A 273 10.99 13.53 5.37
CA ARG A 273 12.25 14.02 5.94
C ARG A 273 12.07 15.34 6.71
N VAL A 274 11.07 16.15 6.36
CA VAL A 274 10.71 17.37 7.11
C VAL A 274 10.16 16.97 8.48
N PHE A 275 9.16 16.08 8.50
CA PHE A 275 8.56 15.60 9.76
C PHE A 275 9.59 14.93 10.68
N LEU A 276 10.53 14.17 10.08
CA LEU A 276 11.61 13.53 10.82
C LEU A 276 12.56 14.55 11.44
N ARG A 277 13.04 15.55 10.66
CA ARG A 277 13.94 16.61 11.16
C ARG A 277 13.29 17.51 12.23
N GLU A 278 11.96 17.62 12.21
CA GLU A 278 11.21 18.34 13.22
C GLU A 278 11.01 17.52 14.51
N GLY A 279 11.48 16.27 14.56
CA GLY A 279 11.27 15.36 15.69
C GLY A 279 9.81 14.93 15.85
N ASN A 280 8.97 15.09 14.81
CA ASN A 280 7.55 14.80 14.86
C ASN A 280 7.27 13.30 14.64
N LEU A 281 7.86 12.45 15.49
CA LEU A 281 7.68 11.00 15.48
C LEU A 281 6.22 10.58 15.72
N GLY A 282 5.43 11.46 16.36
CA GLY A 282 4.00 11.29 16.58
C GLY A 282 3.13 11.53 15.33
N LEU A 283 3.68 12.15 14.27
CA LEU A 283 2.96 12.63 13.09
C LEU A 283 1.78 13.55 13.49
N ASP A 284 2.00 14.41 14.47
CA ASP A 284 1.00 15.30 15.04
C ASP A 284 0.76 16.53 14.17
N THR A 285 -0.51 16.95 14.08
CA THR A 285 -0.88 18.16 13.36
C THR A 285 -0.66 19.40 14.26
N PRO A 286 -0.43 20.59 13.69
CA PRO A 286 -0.46 20.92 12.27
C PRO A 286 0.72 20.34 11.47
N LEU A 287 0.44 19.82 10.27
CA LEU A 287 1.46 19.42 9.30
C LEU A 287 1.46 20.38 8.10
N VAL A 288 2.67 20.75 7.65
CA VAL A 288 2.89 21.50 6.41
C VAL A 288 4.00 20.79 5.65
N TRP A 289 3.77 20.49 4.38
CA TRP A 289 4.75 19.81 3.54
C TRP A 289 4.61 20.23 2.08
N LYS A 290 5.56 19.78 1.26
CA LYS A 290 5.58 20.08 -0.17
C LYS A 290 5.79 18.81 -0.99
N VAL A 291 5.01 18.63 -2.05
CA VAL A 291 5.21 17.58 -3.05
C VAL A 291 5.04 18.19 -4.44
N TYR A 292 5.93 17.89 -5.38
CA TYR A 292 5.91 18.41 -6.77
C TYR A 292 5.86 19.93 -6.95
N GLY A 293 6.26 20.73 -5.95
CA GLY A 293 6.11 22.18 -6.03
C GLY A 293 4.92 22.74 -5.23
N GLU A 294 3.95 21.89 -4.89
CA GLU A 294 2.71 22.27 -4.24
C GLU A 294 2.81 22.14 -2.72
N THR A 295 2.30 23.14 -2.01
CA THR A 295 2.30 23.17 -0.54
C THR A 295 0.96 22.67 0.00
N TYR A 296 1.03 21.69 0.90
CA TYR A 296 -0.14 21.12 1.56
C TYR A 296 -0.11 21.45 3.05
N ARG A 297 -1.30 21.50 3.66
CA ARG A 297 -1.47 21.75 5.08
C ARG A 297 -2.65 20.97 5.64
N VAL A 298 -2.43 20.33 6.78
CA VAL A 298 -3.50 19.79 7.64
C VAL A 298 -3.38 20.45 9.01
N PRO A 299 -4.42 21.12 9.51
CA PRO A 299 -4.38 21.88 10.76
C PRO A 299 -4.29 21.00 12.00
#